data_AF-S5DQ44-F1
#
_entry.id   AF-S5DQ44-F1
#
_cell.length_a   1.000
_cell.length_b   1.000
_cell.length_c   1.000
_cell.angle_alpha   90.00
_cell.angle_beta   90.00
_cell.angle_gamma   90.00
#
_symmetry.space_group_name_H-M   'P 1'
#
loop_
_entity.id
_entity.type
_entity.pdbx_description
1 polymer ?
#
loop_
_entity_poly.entity_id
_entity_poly.type
_entity_poly.pdbx_seq_one_letter_code
_entity_poly.pdbx_strand_id
1 'polypeptide(L)'
;MVKRQSPKLKMLVRFLQPLPINKILRVSDNMVSSYLKAHPAYQYARDVVEGKLTAGKYVKKACCKFISDVHNPDCEFFIDEDELKKIDGLTKLINMATGLKAGTPTHDALAPFQWFFLVNALCWKYKQNPIKRRYEKSVLLIGRKSGKSFLVALIFILLLLIEPEYSEFYSVAPDKELSSIVKKEVEQTITASHPSIQKQFQITRSEVRCLLTKSKFIPLANSENRMDGRKANVFVADEVGALRNRYPIDAMQSSQMNMVNRTGILISTAYESLNNPMTEEVEYAQKVLDDLIDDPTLFALLYKPDDPKDWLSDKSLIEANPLAEVLEDNLEYLKKQRRTALDMPSSKKNFLTKHMNIFVDGDDSEVYIPSDELKKNMITTYDWTGREVFVGVDLSQTTDNTAVSMVTYDHDKDEYVAQSWAFIPEDSAENKSKVEKVDYFTMRDNGYCYFCGDKVISHRFVENFVLDLEKKYGVIIKGIGYDRWNCVASANRWYEEGYDTIEIKQHSSVLHPATKLVKERVLKGSFKYLQNRLLEINFSNAREVKDSNLNTYVNKKKSTGKVDMVISILNAMALWNKEVEENLTSNFEERELIIL
;
A
#
# COMPACT_ATOMS: atom_id res chain seq x y z
N MET A 1 -5.88 -38.94 32.38
CA MET A 1 -6.11 -37.57 32.89
C MET A 1 -6.35 -36.64 31.71
N VAL A 2 -7.61 -36.41 31.38
CA VAL A 2 -8.06 -35.48 30.34
C VAL A 2 -8.05 -34.08 30.93
N LYS A 3 -7.09 -33.22 30.55
CA LYS A 3 -7.11 -31.81 30.95
C LYS A 3 -8.16 -31.07 30.13
N ARG A 4 -9.26 -30.73 30.81
CA ARG A 4 -10.35 -29.85 30.37
C ARG A 4 -9.78 -28.53 29.83
N GLN A 5 -9.91 -28.29 28.53
CA GLN A 5 -9.82 -26.95 27.98
C GLN A 5 -11.08 -26.16 28.36
N SER A 6 -10.90 -24.90 28.73
CA SER A 6 -11.91 -24.03 29.32
C SER A 6 -13.07 -23.72 28.34
N PRO A 7 -14.33 -23.58 28.83
CA PRO A 7 -15.49 -23.27 27.98
C PRO A 7 -15.42 -21.90 27.28
N LYS A 8 -14.50 -21.02 27.71
CA LYS A 8 -14.31 -19.67 27.14
C LYS A 8 -13.63 -19.68 25.77
N LEU A 9 -12.83 -20.69 25.43
CA LEU A 9 -12.13 -20.76 24.15
C LEU A 9 -13.02 -21.26 22.99
N LYS A 10 -14.08 -22.03 23.29
CA LYS A 10 -15.10 -22.44 22.31
C LYS A 10 -16.10 -21.33 21.97
N MET A 11 -16.12 -20.24 22.74
CA MET A 11 -17.01 -19.09 22.49
C MET A 11 -16.39 -18.07 21.53
N LEU A 12 -15.05 -17.97 21.45
CA LEU A 12 -14.35 -17.04 20.56
C LEU A 12 -14.35 -17.49 19.08
N VAL A 13 -14.40 -18.79 18.81
CA VAL A 13 -14.38 -19.33 17.42
C VAL A 13 -15.75 -19.24 16.73
N ARG A 14 -16.81 -18.84 17.47
CA ARG A 14 -18.16 -18.62 16.92
C ARG A 14 -18.42 -17.20 16.38
N PHE A 15 -17.48 -16.27 16.56
CA PHE A 15 -17.61 -14.87 16.14
C PHE A 15 -16.93 -14.55 14.79
N LEU A 16 -16.36 -15.54 14.10
CA LEU A 16 -15.64 -15.35 12.82
C LEU A 16 -16.38 -15.92 11.60
N GLN A 17 -17.66 -16.27 11.72
CA GLN A 17 -18.51 -16.55 10.57
C GLN A 17 -19.69 -15.57 10.57
N PRO A 18 -19.98 -14.87 9.46
CA PRO A 18 -21.19 -14.06 9.36
C PRO A 18 -22.39 -14.95 9.69
N LEU A 19 -23.28 -14.46 10.55
CA LEU A 19 -24.53 -15.16 10.86
C LEU A 19 -25.23 -15.51 9.54
N PRO A 20 -25.66 -16.76 9.33
CA PRO A 20 -26.37 -17.11 8.10
C PRO A 20 -27.61 -16.22 7.98
N ILE A 21 -27.75 -15.54 6.83
CA ILE A 21 -28.84 -14.62 6.45
C ILE A 21 -30.21 -15.09 6.91
N ASN A 22 -30.47 -16.41 6.86
CA ASN A 22 -31.72 -17.03 7.30
C ASN A 22 -32.06 -16.78 8.79
N LYS A 23 -31.10 -16.38 9.63
CA LYS A 23 -31.35 -15.91 11.01
C LYS A 23 -31.55 -14.39 11.11
N ILE A 24 -30.95 -13.60 10.21
CA ILE A 24 -31.10 -12.14 10.18
C ILE A 24 -32.46 -11.76 9.57
N LEU A 25 -32.85 -12.39 8.45
CA LEU A 25 -34.12 -12.11 7.75
C LEU A 25 -35.37 -12.61 8.50
N ARG A 26 -35.24 -13.61 9.38
CA ARG A 26 -36.40 -14.23 10.05
C ARG A 26 -36.99 -13.43 11.20
N VAL A 27 -36.35 -12.35 11.66
CA VAL A 27 -36.76 -11.63 12.89
C VAL A 27 -37.39 -10.26 12.61
N SER A 28 -37.24 -9.66 11.42
CA SER A 28 -37.69 -8.26 11.21
C SER A 28 -38.07 -7.90 9.76
N ASP A 29 -38.71 -8.82 9.02
CA ASP A 29 -39.12 -8.54 7.64
C ASP A 29 -40.18 -7.42 7.52
N ASN A 30 -40.86 -7.06 8.63
CA ASN A 30 -41.86 -5.99 8.68
C ASN A 30 -41.30 -4.57 8.93
N MET A 31 -39.99 -4.39 9.16
CA MET A 31 -39.41 -3.07 9.51
C MET A 31 -38.87 -2.28 8.32
N VAL A 32 -38.47 -2.97 7.24
CA VAL A 32 -37.95 -2.32 6.03
C VAL A 32 -39.11 -2.12 5.06
N SER A 33 -39.30 -0.88 4.58
CA SER A 33 -40.40 -0.57 3.66
C SER A 33 -40.28 -1.36 2.36
N SER A 34 -41.42 -1.59 1.71
CA SER A 34 -41.47 -2.19 0.37
C SER A 34 -40.69 -1.37 -0.66
N TYR A 35 -40.67 -0.05 -0.50
CA TYR A 35 -39.93 0.87 -1.37
C TYR A 35 -38.42 0.63 -1.25
N LEU A 36 -37.86 0.66 -0.03
CA LEU A 36 -36.43 0.41 0.17
C LEU A 36 -36.04 -1.00 -0.25
N LYS A 37 -36.87 -2.02 0.03
CA LYS A 37 -36.61 -3.39 -0.44
C LYS A 37 -36.53 -3.46 -1.95
N ALA A 38 -37.40 -2.78 -2.69
CA ALA A 38 -37.39 -2.79 -4.14
C ALA A 38 -36.24 -1.98 -4.76
N HIS A 39 -35.61 -1.08 -3.97
CA HIS A 39 -34.59 -0.17 -4.47
C HIS A 39 -33.29 -0.92 -4.90
N PRO A 40 -32.63 -0.52 -6.01
CA PRO A 40 -31.43 -1.20 -6.52
C PRO A 40 -30.30 -1.36 -5.50
N ALA A 41 -30.11 -0.39 -4.61
CA ALA A 41 -29.12 -0.46 -3.53
C ALA A 41 -29.36 -1.63 -2.56
N TYR A 42 -30.62 -1.84 -2.14
CA TYR A 42 -30.97 -2.94 -1.24
C TYR A 42 -30.85 -4.28 -1.96
N GLN A 43 -31.32 -4.36 -3.22
CA GLN A 43 -31.19 -5.56 -4.04
C GLN A 43 -29.72 -5.95 -4.23
N TYR A 44 -28.84 -5.00 -4.54
CA TYR A 44 -27.40 -5.23 -4.64
C TYR A 44 -26.82 -5.80 -3.34
N ALA A 45 -27.11 -5.17 -2.20
CA ALA A 45 -26.62 -5.63 -0.91
C ALA A 45 -27.10 -7.05 -0.60
N ARG A 46 -28.39 -7.33 -0.81
CA ARG A 46 -28.97 -8.66 -0.62
C ARG A 46 -28.31 -9.70 -1.52
N ASP A 47 -28.19 -9.41 -2.81
CA ASP A 47 -27.65 -10.36 -3.80
C ASP A 47 -26.16 -10.65 -3.58
N VAL A 48 -25.38 -9.68 -3.09
CA VAL A 48 -23.99 -9.89 -2.65
C VAL A 48 -23.92 -10.77 -1.41
N VAL A 49 -24.74 -10.51 -0.39
CA VAL A 49 -24.72 -11.28 0.87
C VAL A 49 -25.21 -12.72 0.63
N GLU A 50 -26.22 -12.90 -0.21
CA GLU A 50 -26.75 -14.21 -0.64
C GLU A 50 -25.81 -14.97 -1.58
N GLY A 51 -24.74 -14.32 -2.07
CA GLY A 51 -23.77 -14.93 -2.98
C GLY A 51 -24.26 -15.08 -4.43
N LYS A 52 -25.33 -14.38 -4.82
CA LYS A 52 -25.79 -14.29 -6.22
C LYS A 52 -24.87 -13.44 -7.07
N LEU A 53 -24.29 -12.39 -6.48
CA LEU A 53 -23.27 -11.54 -7.11
C LEU A 53 -21.90 -11.83 -6.51
N THR A 54 -20.90 -12.03 -7.36
CA THR A 54 -19.53 -12.24 -6.91
C THR A 54 -18.94 -10.93 -6.38
N ALA A 55 -18.42 -10.97 -5.15
CA ALA A 55 -17.79 -9.80 -4.52
C ALA A 55 -16.72 -10.22 -3.51
N GLY A 56 -15.69 -9.39 -3.36
CA GLY A 56 -14.64 -9.58 -2.35
C GLY A 56 -15.16 -9.39 -0.92
N LYS A 57 -14.41 -9.86 0.06
CA LYS A 57 -14.75 -9.90 1.48
C LYS A 57 -15.15 -8.54 2.05
N TYR A 58 -14.49 -7.46 1.63
CA TYR A 58 -14.76 -6.12 2.17
C TYR A 58 -16.05 -5.52 1.63
N VAL A 59 -16.38 -5.77 0.35
CA VAL A 59 -17.70 -5.41 -0.22
C VAL A 59 -18.81 -6.23 0.43
N LYS A 60 -18.60 -7.54 0.62
CA LYS A 60 -19.52 -8.41 1.35
C LYS A 60 -19.78 -7.90 2.77
N LYS A 61 -18.74 -7.50 3.50
CA LYS A 61 -18.86 -6.92 4.85
C LYS A 61 -19.67 -5.64 4.85
N ALA A 62 -19.42 -4.72 3.92
CA ALA A 62 -20.22 -3.50 3.78
C ALA A 62 -21.70 -3.80 3.50
N CYS A 63 -21.99 -4.77 2.61
CA CYS A 63 -23.36 -5.20 2.32
C CYS A 63 -24.03 -5.90 3.52
N CYS A 64 -23.29 -6.75 4.24
CA CYS A 64 -23.77 -7.38 5.48
C CYS A 64 -24.14 -6.34 6.53
N LYS A 65 -23.28 -5.34 6.73
CA LYS A 65 -23.52 -4.24 7.68
C LYS A 65 -24.75 -3.44 7.27
N PHE A 66 -24.89 -3.09 5.99
CA PHE A 66 -26.08 -2.41 5.48
C PHE A 66 -27.37 -3.19 5.78
N ILE A 67 -27.42 -4.48 5.43
CA ILE A 67 -28.60 -5.34 5.68
C ILE A 67 -28.87 -5.49 7.19
N SER A 68 -27.82 -5.67 7.99
CA SER A 68 -27.94 -5.76 9.44
C SER A 68 -28.51 -4.47 10.03
N ASP A 69 -27.98 -3.31 9.65
CA ASP A 69 -28.35 -2.01 10.21
C ASP A 69 -29.81 -1.63 9.85
N VAL A 70 -30.28 -1.89 8.62
CA VAL A 70 -31.68 -1.59 8.23
C VAL A 70 -32.71 -2.50 8.89
N HIS A 71 -32.31 -3.72 9.28
CA HIS A 71 -33.16 -4.69 9.95
C HIS A 71 -33.05 -4.67 11.47
N ASN A 72 -32.18 -3.83 12.03
CA ASN A 72 -31.95 -3.71 13.47
C ASN A 72 -32.81 -2.57 14.07
N PRO A 73 -33.84 -2.88 14.90
CA PRO A 73 -34.69 -1.87 15.53
C PRO A 73 -33.88 -0.91 16.42
N ASP A 74 -32.83 -1.41 17.05
CA ASP A 74 -31.98 -0.68 18.01
C ASP A 74 -30.85 0.10 17.32
N CYS A 75 -30.74 0.04 15.98
CA CYS A 75 -29.75 0.81 15.25
C CYS A 75 -29.94 2.31 15.51
N GLU A 76 -28.88 3.05 15.83
CA GLU A 76 -28.95 4.50 16.04
C GLU A 76 -29.21 5.28 14.75
N PHE A 77 -29.06 4.61 13.60
CA PHE A 77 -29.15 5.17 12.27
C PHE A 77 -30.35 4.60 11.51
N PHE A 78 -30.82 5.36 10.53
CA PHE A 78 -31.84 4.91 9.58
C PHE A 78 -31.56 5.48 8.19
N ILE A 79 -32.13 4.87 7.16
CA ILE A 79 -32.13 5.42 5.81
C ILE A 79 -33.32 6.38 5.71
N ASP A 80 -33.04 7.64 5.40
CA ASP A 80 -34.07 8.64 5.12
C ASP A 80 -34.67 8.35 3.73
N GLU A 81 -35.87 7.78 3.72
CA GLU A 81 -36.58 7.43 2.49
C GLU A 81 -37.07 8.65 1.70
N ASP A 82 -37.29 9.79 2.35
CA ASP A 82 -37.71 11.00 1.66
C ASP A 82 -36.52 11.61 0.91
N GLU A 83 -35.34 11.59 1.52
CA GLU A 83 -34.08 11.91 0.84
C GLU A 83 -33.82 10.95 -0.33
N LEU A 84 -34.04 9.65 -0.13
CA LEU A 84 -33.88 8.64 -1.18
C LEU A 84 -34.83 8.89 -2.36
N LYS A 85 -36.13 9.14 -2.10
CA LYS A 85 -37.11 9.48 -3.15
C LYS A 85 -36.74 10.76 -3.90
N LYS A 86 -36.16 11.75 -3.20
CA LYS A 86 -35.67 12.97 -3.82
C LYS A 86 -34.51 12.69 -4.77
N ILE A 87 -33.55 11.86 -4.36
CA ILE A 87 -32.43 11.40 -5.22
C ILE A 87 -32.95 10.60 -6.42
N ASP A 88 -33.92 9.69 -6.22
CA ASP A 88 -34.58 8.97 -7.32
C ASP A 88 -35.26 9.92 -8.32
N GLY A 89 -35.97 10.94 -7.82
CA GLY A 89 -36.61 11.95 -8.66
C GLY A 89 -35.59 12.76 -9.46
N LEU A 90 -34.49 13.18 -8.82
CA LEU A 90 -33.43 13.95 -9.48
C LEU A 90 -32.68 13.11 -10.53
N THR A 91 -32.35 11.85 -10.23
CA THR A 91 -31.65 10.97 -11.17
C THR A 91 -32.47 10.64 -12.42
N LYS A 92 -33.80 10.75 -12.37
CA LYS A 92 -34.69 10.67 -13.56
C LYS A 92 -34.62 11.90 -14.46
N LEU A 93 -34.16 13.03 -13.94
CA LEU A 93 -34.04 14.30 -14.67
C LEU A 93 -32.59 14.61 -15.09
N ILE A 94 -31.62 14.00 -14.42
CA ILE A 94 -30.20 14.10 -14.74
C ILE A 94 -29.88 12.99 -15.75
N ASN A 95 -29.25 13.33 -16.87
CA ASN A 95 -28.88 12.36 -17.91
C ASN A 95 -27.37 12.07 -17.89
N MET A 96 -27.00 10.85 -18.27
CA MET A 96 -25.60 10.51 -18.51
C MET A 96 -25.09 11.23 -19.76
N ALA A 97 -24.02 12.02 -19.66
CA ALA A 97 -23.55 12.82 -20.79
C ALA A 97 -22.71 12.02 -21.81
N THR A 98 -21.95 11.04 -21.34
CA THR A 98 -20.97 10.28 -22.14
C THR A 98 -21.03 8.79 -21.79
N GLY A 99 -20.41 7.93 -22.61
CA GLY A 99 -20.37 6.48 -22.37
C GLY A 99 -21.53 5.70 -23.01
N LEU A 100 -21.63 4.41 -22.69
CA LEU A 100 -22.52 3.46 -23.38
C LEU A 100 -24.01 3.80 -23.28
N LYS A 101 -24.41 4.54 -22.23
CA LYS A 101 -25.79 4.93 -21.98
C LYS A 101 -25.99 6.46 -22.08
N ALA A 102 -25.16 7.14 -22.88
CA ALA A 102 -25.27 8.58 -23.08
C ALA A 102 -26.69 9.00 -23.52
N GLY A 103 -27.20 10.10 -22.95
CA GLY A 103 -28.55 10.63 -23.18
C GLY A 103 -29.65 9.97 -22.37
N THR A 104 -29.38 8.86 -21.67
CA THR A 104 -30.38 8.21 -20.80
C THR A 104 -30.40 8.82 -19.40
N PRO A 105 -31.55 8.81 -18.70
CA PRO A 105 -31.62 9.20 -17.30
C PRO A 105 -30.65 8.40 -16.44
N THR A 106 -29.94 9.08 -15.55
CA THR A 106 -28.97 8.45 -14.65
C THR A 106 -29.60 7.38 -13.77
N HIS A 107 -30.89 7.52 -13.46
CA HIS A 107 -31.68 6.51 -12.76
C HIS A 107 -31.58 5.12 -13.41
N ASP A 108 -31.67 5.06 -14.74
CA ASP A 108 -31.63 3.83 -15.53
C ASP A 108 -30.19 3.48 -15.97
N ALA A 109 -29.31 4.48 -15.97
CA ALA A 109 -27.92 4.30 -16.36
C ALA A 109 -27.06 3.66 -15.27
N LEU A 110 -27.30 4.02 -14.01
CA LEU A 110 -26.52 3.58 -12.85
C LEU A 110 -26.54 2.07 -12.67
N ALA A 111 -25.36 1.49 -12.46
CA ALA A 111 -25.22 0.10 -12.05
C ALA A 111 -25.64 -0.07 -10.57
N PRO A 112 -26.07 -1.28 -10.15
CA PRO A 112 -26.55 -1.51 -8.79
C PRO A 112 -25.57 -1.11 -7.67
N PHE A 113 -24.26 -1.30 -7.89
CA PHE A 113 -23.25 -0.92 -6.92
C PHE A 113 -23.07 0.60 -6.79
N GLN A 114 -23.35 1.37 -7.86
CA GLN A 114 -23.28 2.83 -7.83
C GLN A 114 -24.46 3.37 -7.02
N TRP A 115 -25.65 2.79 -7.20
CA TRP A 115 -26.79 3.03 -6.31
C TRP A 115 -26.46 2.70 -4.87
N PHE A 116 -25.84 1.54 -4.61
CA PHE A 116 -25.42 1.16 -3.26
C PHE A 116 -24.47 2.19 -2.64
N PHE A 117 -23.51 2.71 -3.42
CA PHE A 117 -22.61 3.76 -2.95
C PHE A 117 -23.37 5.07 -2.64
N LEU A 118 -24.23 5.55 -3.55
CA LEU A 118 -25.00 6.78 -3.36
C LEU A 118 -25.89 6.74 -2.12
N VAL A 119 -26.66 5.66 -1.96
CA VAL A 119 -27.57 5.51 -0.82
C VAL A 119 -26.80 5.46 0.49
N ASN A 120 -25.69 4.72 0.54
CA ASN A 120 -24.86 4.69 1.74
C ASN A 120 -24.25 6.05 2.03
N ALA A 121 -23.60 6.68 1.05
CA ALA A 121 -22.92 7.94 1.25
C ALA A 121 -23.87 9.08 1.64
N LEU A 122 -25.13 9.08 1.18
CA LEU A 122 -26.00 10.27 1.25
C LEU A 122 -27.24 10.14 2.15
N CYS A 123 -27.82 8.95 2.27
CA CYS A 123 -29.18 8.78 2.83
C CYS A 123 -29.22 8.30 4.29
N TRP A 124 -28.12 7.83 4.85
CA TRP A 124 -28.11 7.42 6.26
C TRP A 124 -28.07 8.63 7.19
N LYS A 125 -29.00 8.69 8.15
CA LYS A 125 -29.10 9.78 9.14
C LYS A 125 -29.23 9.23 10.57
N TYR A 126 -28.97 10.07 11.55
CA TYR A 126 -29.13 9.73 12.98
C TYR A 126 -30.61 9.76 13.36
N LYS A 127 -31.12 8.73 14.06
CA LYS A 127 -32.50 8.73 14.56
C LYS A 127 -32.77 9.88 15.55
N GLN A 128 -31.79 10.17 16.41
CA GLN A 128 -31.89 11.23 17.42
C GLN A 128 -31.76 12.64 16.83
N ASN A 129 -31.11 12.77 15.67
CA ASN A 129 -31.00 14.03 14.93
C ASN A 129 -31.13 13.78 13.43
N PRO A 130 -32.37 13.69 12.90
CA PRO A 130 -32.63 13.38 11.49
C PRO A 130 -32.11 14.41 10.49
N ILE A 131 -31.55 15.54 10.93
CA ILE A 131 -30.88 16.51 10.05
C ILE A 131 -29.46 16.04 9.74
N LYS A 132 -28.82 15.32 10.68
CA LYS A 132 -27.42 14.91 10.60
C LYS A 132 -27.26 13.61 9.80
N ARG A 133 -26.44 13.66 8.76
CA ARG A 133 -25.98 12.48 8.01
C ARG A 133 -25.00 11.64 8.84
N ARG A 134 -25.13 10.31 8.77
CA ARG A 134 -24.25 9.35 9.46
C ARG A 134 -22.82 9.41 8.94
N TYR A 135 -22.67 9.16 7.65
CA TYR A 135 -21.35 8.99 7.05
C TYR A 135 -20.77 10.35 6.69
N GLU A 136 -19.75 10.73 7.44
CA GLU A 136 -19.00 11.97 7.27
C GLU A 136 -17.87 11.76 6.24
N LYS A 137 -17.35 10.52 6.14
CA LYS A 137 -16.33 10.12 5.16
C LYS A 137 -16.76 8.85 4.41
N SER A 138 -16.66 8.86 3.08
CA SER A 138 -16.87 7.69 2.23
C SER A 138 -15.63 7.39 1.39
N VAL A 139 -15.15 6.15 1.41
CA VAL A 139 -13.98 5.70 0.65
C VAL A 139 -14.41 4.70 -0.44
N LEU A 140 -14.05 4.98 -1.69
CA LEU A 140 -14.30 4.10 -2.83
C LEU A 140 -12.98 3.73 -3.53
N LEU A 141 -12.54 2.49 -3.33
CA LEU A 141 -11.44 1.90 -4.10
C LEU A 141 -12.05 1.06 -5.23
N ILE A 142 -11.83 1.46 -6.47
CA ILE A 142 -12.42 0.79 -7.64
C ILE A 142 -11.58 0.94 -8.90
N GLY A 143 -11.50 -0.10 -9.73
CA GLY A 143 -10.62 -0.19 -10.90
C GLY A 143 -10.93 0.85 -12.00
N ARG A 144 -10.00 1.04 -12.95
CA ARG A 144 -10.20 1.92 -14.11
C ARG A 144 -11.41 1.48 -14.95
N LYS A 145 -11.99 2.45 -15.68
CA LYS A 145 -13.20 2.26 -16.51
C LYS A 145 -14.46 1.81 -15.76
N SER A 146 -14.53 2.06 -14.45
CA SER A 146 -15.71 1.75 -13.61
C SER A 146 -16.74 2.88 -13.50
N GLY A 147 -16.65 3.93 -14.34
CA GLY A 147 -17.58 5.06 -14.30
C GLY A 147 -17.40 6.02 -13.12
N LYS A 148 -16.19 6.10 -12.53
CA LYS A 148 -15.89 6.97 -11.38
C LYS A 148 -16.17 8.46 -11.64
N SER A 149 -15.61 9.02 -12.72
CA SER A 149 -15.72 10.45 -13.00
C SER A 149 -17.17 10.88 -13.22
N PHE A 150 -17.97 10.03 -13.87
CA PHE A 150 -19.42 10.21 -13.98
C PHE A 150 -20.10 10.18 -12.60
N LEU A 151 -19.77 9.21 -11.75
CA LEU A 151 -20.33 9.13 -10.40
C LEU A 151 -19.99 10.36 -9.55
N VAL A 152 -18.74 10.86 -9.65
CA VAL A 152 -18.32 12.11 -9.01
C VAL A 152 -19.16 13.29 -9.49
N ALA A 153 -19.35 13.44 -10.81
CA ALA A 153 -20.14 14.51 -11.38
C ALA A 153 -21.61 14.45 -10.91
N LEU A 154 -22.21 13.26 -10.90
CA LEU A 154 -23.57 13.05 -10.42
C LEU A 154 -23.71 13.41 -8.93
N ILE A 155 -22.75 13.00 -8.09
CA ILE A 155 -22.75 13.34 -6.66
C ILE A 155 -22.72 14.86 -6.46
N PHE A 156 -21.86 15.59 -7.20
CA PHE A 156 -21.82 17.05 -7.10
C PHE A 156 -23.15 17.67 -7.50
N ILE A 157 -23.76 17.24 -8.60
CA ILE A 157 -25.04 17.80 -9.07
C ILE A 157 -26.16 17.53 -8.06
N LEU A 158 -26.27 16.30 -7.56
CA LEU A 158 -27.26 15.93 -6.55
C LEU A 158 -27.08 16.78 -5.30
N LEU A 159 -25.85 16.85 -4.76
CA LEU A 159 -25.60 17.58 -3.52
C LEU A 159 -25.77 19.10 -3.67
N LEU A 160 -25.39 19.68 -4.81
CA LEU A 160 -25.65 21.09 -5.12
C LEU A 160 -27.16 21.43 -5.08
N LEU A 161 -28.03 20.48 -5.41
CA LEU A 161 -29.49 20.65 -5.44
C LEU A 161 -30.17 20.36 -4.09
N ILE A 162 -29.56 19.57 -3.19
CA ILE A 162 -30.20 19.09 -1.96
C ILE A 162 -29.59 19.68 -0.69
N GLU A 163 -28.32 20.08 -0.69
CA GLU A 163 -27.65 20.66 0.48
C GLU A 163 -28.17 22.08 0.78
N PRO A 164 -28.02 22.57 2.03
CA PRO A 164 -28.49 23.89 2.45
C PRO A 164 -27.97 25.05 1.58
N GLU A 165 -28.69 26.17 1.62
CA GLU A 165 -28.29 27.35 0.86
C GLU A 165 -26.87 27.82 1.21
N TYR A 166 -26.17 28.38 0.21
CA TYR A 166 -24.81 28.93 0.33
C TYR A 166 -23.72 27.90 0.66
N SER A 167 -23.96 26.62 0.40
CA SER A 167 -22.96 25.56 0.59
C SER A 167 -21.81 25.66 -0.42
N GLU A 168 -20.59 25.33 0.01
CA GLU A 168 -19.40 25.30 -0.86
C GLU A 168 -18.91 23.86 -1.11
N PHE A 169 -18.62 23.58 -2.37
CA PHE A 169 -18.24 22.27 -2.88
C PHE A 169 -16.87 22.32 -3.53
N TYR A 170 -16.05 21.31 -3.26
CA TYR A 170 -14.69 21.25 -3.78
C TYR A 170 -14.35 19.87 -4.36
N SER A 171 -13.81 19.83 -5.58
CA SER A 171 -13.10 18.63 -6.05
C SER A 171 -11.62 18.81 -5.82
N VAL A 172 -10.96 17.79 -5.31
CA VAL A 172 -9.51 17.80 -5.08
C VAL A 172 -8.87 16.80 -6.02
N ALA A 173 -7.93 17.27 -6.83
CA ALA A 173 -7.12 16.44 -7.72
C ALA A 173 -5.62 16.75 -7.56
N PRO A 174 -4.72 15.85 -7.96
CA PRO A 174 -3.28 16.06 -7.88
C PRO A 174 -2.79 17.29 -8.66
N ASP A 175 -3.32 17.49 -9.87
CA ASP A 175 -2.91 18.53 -10.81
C ASP A 175 -4.11 19.20 -11.49
N LYS A 176 -3.82 20.27 -12.25
CA LYS A 176 -4.82 21.10 -12.94
C LYS A 176 -5.56 20.35 -14.04
N GLU A 177 -4.91 19.42 -14.73
CA GLU A 177 -5.50 18.67 -15.83
C GLU A 177 -6.61 17.77 -15.30
N LEU A 178 -6.29 16.95 -14.28
CA LEU A 178 -7.25 16.09 -13.58
C LEU A 178 -8.38 16.89 -12.94
N SER A 179 -8.04 18.02 -12.31
CA SER A 179 -9.03 18.93 -11.72
C SER A 179 -10.03 19.47 -12.75
N SER A 180 -9.54 19.80 -13.96
CA SER A 180 -10.36 20.30 -15.06
C SER A 180 -11.29 19.23 -15.64
N ILE A 181 -10.88 17.96 -15.64
CA ILE A 181 -11.71 16.83 -16.09
C ILE A 181 -12.96 16.71 -15.23
N VAL A 182 -12.84 16.77 -13.89
CA VAL A 182 -14.01 16.65 -12.99
C VAL A 182 -15.04 17.73 -13.29
N LYS A 183 -14.59 18.97 -13.48
CA LYS A 183 -15.49 20.08 -13.82
C LYS A 183 -16.15 19.89 -15.18
N LYS A 184 -15.39 19.45 -16.18
CA LYS A 184 -15.92 19.18 -17.52
C LYS A 184 -17.02 18.13 -17.48
N GLU A 185 -16.84 17.06 -16.71
CA GLU A 185 -17.86 16.02 -16.54
C GLU A 185 -19.14 16.57 -15.87
N VAL A 186 -19.01 17.44 -14.86
CA VAL A 186 -20.16 18.13 -14.25
C VAL A 186 -20.89 19.00 -15.27
N GLU A 187 -20.17 19.83 -16.01
CA GLU A 187 -20.74 20.71 -17.04
C GLU A 187 -21.45 19.93 -18.15
N GLN A 188 -20.83 18.87 -18.65
CA GLN A 188 -21.43 17.99 -19.67
C GLN A 188 -22.68 17.30 -19.13
N THR A 189 -22.64 16.78 -17.90
CA THR A 189 -23.79 16.12 -17.26
C THR A 189 -24.96 17.10 -17.08
N ILE A 190 -24.70 18.32 -16.61
CA ILE A 190 -25.74 19.37 -16.50
C ILE A 190 -26.32 19.66 -17.89
N THR A 191 -25.48 19.87 -18.90
CA THR A 191 -25.90 20.24 -20.26
C THR A 191 -26.72 19.14 -20.94
N ALA A 192 -26.39 17.87 -20.69
CA ALA A 192 -27.13 16.73 -21.23
C ALA A 192 -28.47 16.47 -20.51
N SER A 193 -28.65 17.02 -19.30
CA SER A 193 -29.81 16.76 -18.43
C SER A 193 -31.06 17.51 -18.88
N HIS A 194 -32.21 17.20 -18.29
CA HIS A 194 -33.49 17.86 -18.61
C HIS A 194 -33.42 19.39 -18.42
N PRO A 195 -34.13 20.22 -19.23
CA PRO A 195 -34.09 21.68 -19.10
C PRO A 195 -34.44 22.23 -17.71
N SER A 196 -35.22 21.48 -16.92
CA SER A 196 -35.53 21.83 -15.53
C SER A 196 -34.34 21.75 -14.59
N ILE A 197 -33.33 20.92 -14.90
CA ILE A 197 -32.04 20.84 -14.21
C ILE A 197 -31.11 21.91 -14.76
N GLN A 198 -30.97 22.02 -16.09
CA GLN A 198 -30.07 22.99 -16.74
C GLN A 198 -30.27 24.42 -16.23
N LYS A 199 -31.53 24.88 -16.16
CA LYS A 199 -31.88 26.24 -15.72
C LYS A 199 -31.49 26.56 -14.28
N GLN A 200 -31.16 25.54 -13.48
CA GLN A 200 -30.74 25.72 -12.09
C GLN A 200 -29.23 25.96 -11.97
N PHE A 201 -28.47 25.91 -13.06
CA PHE A 201 -27.02 26.04 -13.00
C PHE A 201 -26.50 27.17 -13.88
N GLN A 202 -25.55 27.91 -13.33
CA GLN A 202 -24.72 28.86 -14.07
C GLN A 202 -23.28 28.35 -14.06
N ILE A 203 -22.71 28.14 -15.24
CA ILE A 203 -21.36 27.60 -15.40
C ILE A 203 -20.45 28.73 -15.86
N THR A 204 -19.34 28.93 -15.15
CA THR A 204 -18.28 29.89 -15.51
C THR A 204 -16.97 29.15 -15.70
N ARG A 205 -15.89 29.85 -16.07
CA ARG A 205 -14.56 29.23 -16.16
C ARG A 205 -14.03 28.76 -14.80
N SER A 206 -14.34 29.43 -13.70
CA SER A 206 -13.82 29.13 -12.36
C SER A 206 -14.72 28.24 -11.52
N GLU A 207 -16.05 28.33 -11.69
CA GLU A 207 -17.02 27.63 -10.82
C GLU A 207 -18.27 27.15 -11.57
N VAL A 208 -19.00 26.23 -10.94
CA VAL A 208 -20.39 25.89 -11.27
C VAL A 208 -21.28 26.33 -10.11
N ARG A 209 -22.26 27.18 -10.37
CA ARG A 209 -23.16 27.74 -9.36
C ARG A 209 -24.56 27.16 -9.51
N CYS A 210 -25.13 26.66 -8.42
CA CYS A 210 -26.55 26.30 -8.37
C CYS A 210 -27.36 27.53 -7.96
N LEU A 211 -28.31 27.95 -8.81
CA LEU A 211 -29.17 29.11 -8.60
C LEU A 211 -30.25 28.82 -7.54
N LEU A 212 -30.70 27.57 -7.43
CA LEU A 212 -31.72 27.16 -6.47
C LEU A 212 -31.24 27.31 -5.03
N THR A 213 -30.04 26.80 -4.73
CA THR A 213 -29.46 26.80 -3.38
C THR A 213 -28.44 27.92 -3.19
N LYS A 214 -28.10 28.68 -4.24
CA LYS A 214 -27.02 29.69 -4.25
C LYS A 214 -25.64 29.10 -3.91
N SER A 215 -25.52 27.78 -3.92
CA SER A 215 -24.31 27.02 -3.66
C SER A 215 -23.36 27.05 -4.85
N LYS A 216 -22.07 26.78 -4.61
CA LYS A 216 -21.04 26.78 -5.67
C LYS A 216 -20.10 25.59 -5.56
N PHE A 217 -19.67 25.10 -6.71
CA PHE A 217 -18.64 24.08 -6.88
C PHE A 217 -17.40 24.65 -7.56
N ILE A 218 -16.24 24.41 -6.95
CA ILE A 218 -14.94 24.87 -7.42
C ILE A 218 -13.99 23.67 -7.52
N PRO A 219 -13.41 23.38 -8.71
CA PRO A 219 -12.37 22.37 -8.82
C PRO A 219 -11.03 22.93 -8.33
N LEU A 220 -10.30 22.15 -7.55
CA LEU A 220 -8.99 22.50 -7.00
C LEU A 220 -7.92 21.50 -7.45
N ALA A 221 -6.71 22.00 -7.62
CA ALA A 221 -5.51 21.23 -7.91
C ALA A 221 -4.51 21.41 -6.76
N ASN A 222 -4.04 20.31 -6.17
CA ASN A 222 -3.05 20.35 -5.08
C ASN A 222 -1.76 21.08 -5.50
N SER A 223 -1.36 20.97 -6.77
CA SER A 223 -0.20 21.65 -7.32
C SER A 223 -0.33 23.19 -7.40
N GLU A 224 -1.55 23.74 -7.38
CA GLU A 224 -1.79 25.17 -7.62
C GLU A 224 -2.52 25.89 -6.49
N ASN A 225 -3.24 25.16 -5.63
CA ASN A 225 -4.16 25.75 -4.67
C ASN A 225 -3.79 25.41 -3.23
N ARG A 226 -3.76 26.44 -2.38
CA ARG A 226 -3.85 26.24 -0.93
C ARG A 226 -5.29 25.94 -0.54
N MET A 227 -5.44 24.99 0.38
CA MET A 227 -6.74 24.46 0.81
C MET A 227 -7.15 24.98 2.19
N ASP A 228 -6.21 25.53 2.95
CA ASP A 228 -6.47 26.13 4.26
C ASP A 228 -7.43 27.33 4.15
N GLY A 229 -8.35 27.45 5.12
CA GLY A 229 -9.29 28.58 5.22
C GLY A 229 -10.51 28.48 4.29
N ARG A 230 -10.66 27.40 3.52
CA ARG A 230 -11.90 27.08 2.81
C ARG A 230 -13.00 26.69 3.81
N LYS A 231 -14.27 26.68 3.38
CA LYS A 231 -15.40 26.19 4.17
C LYS A 231 -16.12 25.10 3.38
N ALA A 232 -15.52 23.93 3.24
CA ALA A 232 -16.14 22.86 2.47
C ALA A 232 -17.36 22.32 3.23
N ASN A 233 -18.54 22.35 2.60
CA ASN A 233 -19.65 21.51 3.03
C ASN A 233 -19.39 20.08 2.56
N VAL A 234 -18.99 19.97 1.30
CA VAL A 234 -18.72 18.71 0.62
C VAL A 234 -17.40 18.82 -0.14
N PHE A 235 -16.57 17.79 -0.03
CA PHE A 235 -15.44 17.63 -0.94
C PHE A 235 -15.38 16.23 -1.52
N VAL A 236 -14.92 16.13 -2.76
CA VAL A 236 -14.60 14.86 -3.41
C VAL A 236 -13.14 14.90 -3.84
N ALA A 237 -12.30 14.08 -3.21
CA ALA A 237 -10.93 13.88 -3.66
C ALA A 237 -10.92 12.72 -4.67
N ASP A 238 -10.62 13.04 -5.93
CA ASP A 238 -10.50 12.07 -7.01
C ASP A 238 -9.04 11.73 -7.27
N GLU A 239 -8.79 10.49 -7.69
CA GLU A 239 -7.45 9.92 -7.85
C GLU A 239 -6.54 10.14 -6.62
N VAL A 240 -7.07 9.87 -5.41
CA VAL A 240 -6.35 10.05 -4.13
C VAL A 240 -4.99 9.36 -4.11
N GLY A 241 -4.85 8.19 -4.75
CA GLY A 241 -3.58 7.48 -4.83
C GLY A 241 -2.48 8.18 -5.64
N ALA A 242 -2.81 9.21 -6.42
CA ALA A 242 -1.84 10.09 -7.07
C ALA A 242 -1.41 11.29 -6.22
N LEU A 243 -2.04 11.52 -5.05
CA LEU A 243 -1.61 12.59 -4.14
C LEU A 243 -0.27 12.22 -3.50
N ARG A 244 0.62 13.21 -3.37
CA ARG A 244 1.96 13.04 -2.79
C ARG A 244 1.94 12.87 -1.27
N ASN A 245 0.94 13.44 -0.60
CA ASN A 245 0.78 13.44 0.85
C ASN A 245 -0.69 13.71 1.21
N ARG A 246 -1.00 13.62 2.51
CA ARG A 246 -2.37 13.70 3.04
C ARG A 246 -2.90 15.13 3.21
N TYR A 247 -2.04 16.15 3.11
CA TYR A 247 -2.39 17.57 3.31
C TYR A 247 -3.71 18.00 2.64
N PRO A 248 -4.00 17.66 1.36
CA PRO A 248 -5.24 18.08 0.72
C PRO A 248 -6.50 17.54 1.38
N ILE A 249 -6.44 16.31 1.88
CA ILE A 249 -7.55 15.63 2.54
C ILE A 249 -7.74 16.25 3.92
N ASP A 250 -6.66 16.39 4.68
CA ASP A 250 -6.69 16.92 6.05
C ASP A 250 -7.14 18.38 6.08
N ALA A 251 -6.71 19.19 5.12
CA ALA A 251 -7.14 20.58 4.96
C ALA A 251 -8.66 20.67 4.66
N MET A 252 -9.18 19.78 3.81
CA MET A 252 -10.62 19.76 3.52
C MET A 252 -11.44 19.24 4.69
N GLN A 253 -11.00 18.20 5.38
CA GLN A 253 -11.67 17.67 6.56
C GLN A 253 -11.67 18.67 7.72
N SER A 254 -10.55 19.38 7.96
CA SER A 254 -10.50 20.43 8.98
C SER A 254 -11.43 21.60 8.63
N SER A 255 -11.58 21.94 7.35
CA SER A 255 -12.51 22.98 6.89
C SER A 255 -13.98 22.68 7.20
N GLN A 256 -14.31 21.41 7.44
CA GLN A 256 -15.67 20.93 7.72
C GLN A 256 -16.08 21.01 9.20
N MET A 257 -15.20 21.46 10.11
CA MET A 257 -15.41 21.39 11.57
C MET A 257 -16.75 21.95 12.06
N ASN A 258 -17.26 23.01 11.44
CA ASN A 258 -18.50 23.68 11.82
C ASN A 258 -19.72 23.29 10.96
N MET A 259 -19.59 22.28 10.09
CA MET A 259 -20.67 21.84 9.19
C MET A 259 -21.44 20.68 9.82
N VAL A 260 -22.79 20.76 9.78
CA VAL A 260 -23.68 19.71 10.29
C VAL A 260 -23.61 18.46 9.40
N ASN A 261 -23.74 18.63 8.08
CA ASN A 261 -23.69 17.56 7.08
C ASN A 261 -22.36 17.56 6.32
N ARG A 262 -21.25 17.51 7.07
CA ARG A 262 -19.92 17.38 6.48
C ARG A 262 -19.83 16.07 5.69
N THR A 263 -19.39 16.17 4.44
CA THR A 263 -19.30 15.01 3.54
C THR A 263 -17.96 15.03 2.82
N GLY A 264 -17.09 14.08 3.11
CA GLY A 264 -15.84 13.85 2.41
C GLY A 264 -15.91 12.55 1.63
N ILE A 265 -15.64 12.59 0.32
CA ILE A 265 -15.62 11.39 -0.51
C ILE A 265 -14.24 11.23 -1.11
N LEU A 266 -13.61 10.08 -0.85
CA LEU A 266 -12.29 9.72 -1.34
C LEU A 266 -12.46 8.61 -2.37
N ILE A 267 -12.06 8.88 -3.61
CA ILE A 267 -12.18 7.91 -4.70
C ILE A 267 -10.82 7.70 -5.34
N SER A 268 -10.44 6.44 -5.55
CA SER A 268 -9.23 6.14 -6.30
C SER A 268 -9.17 4.73 -6.86
N THR A 269 -8.10 4.48 -7.63
CA THR A 269 -7.56 3.16 -7.97
C THR A 269 -6.36 2.86 -7.08
N ALA A 270 -5.87 1.62 -7.06
CA ALA A 270 -4.53 1.40 -6.52
C ALA A 270 -3.47 2.09 -7.40
N TYR A 271 -2.38 2.49 -6.78
CA TYR A 271 -1.22 3.10 -7.42
C TYR A 271 0.03 2.26 -7.16
N GLU A 272 1.05 2.52 -7.97
CA GLU A 272 2.32 1.79 -7.95
C GLU A 272 3.19 2.09 -6.74
N SER A 273 3.07 3.30 -6.17
CA SER A 273 3.71 3.65 -4.91
C SER A 273 2.76 3.33 -3.78
N LEU A 274 3.21 2.63 -2.74
CA LEU A 274 2.44 2.46 -1.51
C LEU A 274 2.44 3.73 -0.63
N ASN A 275 3.42 4.62 -0.84
CA ASN A 275 3.52 5.90 -0.15
C ASN A 275 2.57 6.92 -0.79
N ASN A 276 1.28 6.76 -0.53
CA ASN A 276 0.23 7.68 -0.94
C ASN A 276 -0.94 7.62 0.07
N PRO A 277 -1.79 8.65 0.17
CA PRO A 277 -2.87 8.69 1.16
C PRO A 277 -3.92 7.59 0.99
N MET A 278 -4.16 7.09 -0.24
CA MET A 278 -5.17 6.05 -0.47
C MET A 278 -4.80 4.73 0.21
N THR A 279 -3.51 4.39 0.27
CA THR A 279 -3.06 3.18 0.99
C THR A 279 -3.47 3.24 2.47
N GLU A 280 -3.22 4.38 3.13
CA GLU A 280 -3.59 4.60 4.53
C GLU A 280 -5.12 4.57 4.75
N GLU A 281 -5.87 5.22 3.85
CA GLU A 281 -7.34 5.26 3.93
C GLU A 281 -7.96 3.87 3.72
N VAL A 282 -7.38 3.05 2.84
CA VAL A 282 -7.79 1.66 2.62
C VAL A 282 -7.46 0.80 3.82
N GLU A 283 -6.27 0.91 4.41
CA GLU A 283 -5.90 0.18 5.63
C GLU A 283 -6.82 0.52 6.81
N TYR A 284 -7.13 1.81 7.00
CA TYR A 284 -8.05 2.26 8.04
C TYR A 284 -9.47 1.71 7.79
N ALA A 285 -9.97 1.82 6.55
CA ALA A 285 -11.28 1.28 6.18
C ALA A 285 -11.37 -0.25 6.38
N GLN A 286 -10.29 -0.99 6.11
CA GLN A 286 -10.25 -2.43 6.37
C GLN A 286 -10.36 -2.72 7.87
N LYS A 287 -9.65 -1.98 8.73
CA LYS A 287 -9.74 -2.13 10.19
C LYS A 287 -11.15 -1.85 10.72
N VAL A 288 -11.84 -0.84 10.16
CA VAL A 288 -13.24 -0.55 10.50
C VAL A 288 -14.18 -1.67 10.04
N LEU A 289 -14.04 -2.15 8.81
CA LEU A 289 -14.83 -3.29 8.29
C LEU A 289 -14.51 -4.62 8.97
N ASP A 290 -13.32 -4.73 9.58
CA ASP A 290 -12.88 -5.86 10.40
C ASP A 290 -13.27 -5.71 11.89
N ASP A 291 -14.05 -4.68 12.24
CA ASP A 291 -14.52 -4.37 13.59
C ASP A 291 -13.35 -4.19 14.61
N LEU A 292 -12.16 -3.85 14.12
CA LEU A 292 -10.96 -3.56 14.93
C LEU A 292 -10.92 -2.11 15.39
N ILE A 293 -11.61 -1.22 14.67
CA ILE A 293 -11.79 0.19 15.00
C ILE A 293 -13.28 0.50 14.91
N ASP A 294 -13.84 1.08 15.97
CA ASP A 294 -15.22 1.58 15.96
C ASP A 294 -15.26 3.01 15.41
N ASP A 295 -15.65 3.14 14.14
CA ASP A 295 -15.90 4.41 13.48
C ASP A 295 -17.23 4.35 12.72
N PRO A 296 -18.35 4.77 13.35
CA PRO A 296 -19.66 4.69 12.73
C PRO A 296 -19.89 5.72 11.61
N THR A 297 -18.94 6.64 11.41
CA THR A 297 -19.00 7.75 10.45
C THR A 297 -18.26 7.49 9.15
N LEU A 298 -17.52 6.37 9.07
CA LEU A 298 -16.85 5.91 7.85
C LEU A 298 -17.70 4.90 7.09
N PHE A 299 -17.95 5.19 5.80
CA PHE A 299 -18.40 4.20 4.84
C PHE A 299 -17.27 3.83 3.88
N ALA A 300 -17.14 2.55 3.52
CA ALA A 300 -16.12 2.11 2.58
C ALA A 300 -16.61 1.00 1.64
N LEU A 301 -16.32 1.17 0.35
CA LEU A 301 -16.42 0.13 -0.67
C LEU A 301 -15.05 -0.12 -1.27
N LEU A 302 -14.52 -1.32 -1.04
CA LEU A 302 -13.18 -1.71 -1.44
C LEU A 302 -13.24 -2.85 -2.47
N TYR A 303 -13.28 -2.50 -3.75
CA TYR A 303 -13.25 -3.48 -4.84
C TYR A 303 -11.81 -3.91 -5.10
N LYS A 304 -11.44 -5.03 -4.49
CA LYS A 304 -10.14 -5.69 -4.64
C LYS A 304 -10.32 -7.21 -4.46
N PRO A 305 -9.44 -8.03 -5.04
CA PRO A 305 -9.45 -9.48 -4.84
C PRO A 305 -9.22 -9.83 -3.37
N ASP A 306 -9.84 -10.93 -2.93
CA ASP A 306 -9.60 -11.49 -1.60
C ASP A 306 -8.17 -11.99 -1.44
N ASP A 307 -7.66 -12.69 -2.45
CA ASP A 307 -6.27 -13.10 -2.56
C ASP A 307 -5.60 -12.36 -3.74
N PRO A 308 -4.72 -11.38 -3.47
CA PRO A 308 -3.96 -10.71 -4.52
C PRO A 308 -3.12 -11.66 -5.39
N LYS A 309 -2.77 -12.86 -4.90
CA LYS A 309 -2.01 -13.86 -5.66
C LYS A 309 -2.86 -14.56 -6.72
N ASP A 310 -4.18 -14.61 -6.53
CA ASP A 310 -5.13 -15.23 -7.47
C ASP A 310 -5.62 -14.26 -8.56
N TRP A 311 -4.79 -13.29 -8.95
CA TRP A 311 -5.14 -12.29 -9.98
C TRP A 311 -5.38 -12.90 -11.39
N LEU A 312 -5.03 -14.18 -11.57
CA LEU A 312 -5.26 -14.94 -12.80
C LEU A 312 -6.69 -15.47 -12.94
N SER A 313 -7.49 -15.48 -11.88
CA SER A 313 -8.86 -15.99 -11.92
C SER A 313 -9.86 -14.95 -12.42
N ASP A 314 -10.93 -15.41 -13.09
CA ASP A 314 -12.04 -14.54 -13.49
C ASP A 314 -12.81 -14.02 -12.28
N LYS A 315 -12.87 -14.82 -11.21
CA LYS A 315 -13.42 -14.41 -9.93
C LYS A 315 -12.73 -13.14 -9.41
N SER A 316 -11.40 -13.11 -9.37
CA SER A 316 -10.64 -11.92 -8.94
C SER A 316 -10.87 -10.70 -9.83
N LEU A 317 -11.09 -10.90 -11.14
CA LEU A 317 -11.44 -9.78 -12.05
C LEU A 317 -12.77 -9.14 -11.61
N ILE A 318 -13.78 -9.97 -11.33
CA ILE A 318 -15.12 -9.53 -10.94
C ILE A 318 -15.09 -8.86 -9.56
N GLU A 319 -14.36 -9.43 -8.60
CA GLU A 319 -14.21 -8.85 -7.25
C GLU A 319 -13.61 -7.43 -7.28
N ALA A 320 -12.68 -7.17 -8.22
CA ALA A 320 -12.05 -5.87 -8.41
C ALA A 320 -12.86 -4.91 -9.31
N ASN A 321 -13.74 -5.44 -10.17
CA ASN A 321 -14.44 -4.70 -11.21
C ASN A 321 -15.92 -5.08 -11.23
N PRO A 322 -16.78 -4.45 -10.42
CA PRO A 322 -18.19 -4.86 -10.28
C PRO A 322 -19.01 -4.71 -11.57
N LEU A 323 -18.59 -3.85 -12.50
CA LEU A 323 -19.23 -3.75 -13.83
C LEU A 323 -19.00 -5.00 -14.69
N ALA A 324 -17.93 -5.77 -14.47
CA ALA A 324 -17.63 -6.96 -15.25
C ALA A 324 -18.62 -8.11 -15.01
N GLU A 325 -19.34 -8.09 -13.87
CA GLU A 325 -20.42 -9.04 -13.58
C GLU A 325 -21.68 -8.77 -14.41
N VAL A 326 -21.88 -7.52 -14.83
CA VAL A 326 -23.12 -7.06 -15.50
C VAL A 326 -22.89 -6.78 -16.99
N LEU A 327 -21.66 -6.43 -17.37
CA LEU A 327 -21.28 -6.05 -18.74
C LEU A 327 -20.23 -7.03 -19.27
N GLU A 328 -20.66 -7.92 -20.16
CA GLU A 328 -19.81 -8.97 -20.74
C GLU A 328 -18.59 -8.38 -21.49
N ASP A 329 -18.79 -7.32 -22.28
CA ASP A 329 -17.72 -6.60 -22.98
C ASP A 329 -16.60 -6.09 -22.04
N ASN A 330 -16.96 -5.67 -20.83
CA ASN A 330 -15.98 -5.23 -19.84
C ASN A 330 -15.15 -6.40 -19.32
N LEU A 331 -15.79 -7.55 -19.08
CA LEU A 331 -15.10 -8.76 -18.65
C LEU A 331 -14.14 -9.26 -19.75
N GLU A 332 -14.58 -9.28 -21.01
CA GLU A 332 -13.73 -9.64 -22.15
C GLU A 332 -12.52 -8.69 -22.29
N TYR A 333 -12.74 -7.39 -22.15
CA TYR A 333 -11.67 -6.40 -22.14
C TYR A 333 -10.65 -6.66 -21.02
N LEU A 334 -11.11 -6.92 -19.80
CA LEU A 334 -10.24 -7.23 -18.66
C LEU A 334 -9.46 -8.54 -18.87
N LYS A 335 -10.09 -9.58 -19.43
CA LYS A 335 -9.43 -10.83 -19.82
C LYS A 335 -8.33 -10.59 -20.86
N LYS A 336 -8.57 -9.74 -21.85
CA LYS A 336 -7.55 -9.34 -22.84
C LYS A 336 -6.38 -8.62 -22.18
N GLN A 337 -6.64 -7.63 -21.32
CA GLN A 337 -5.60 -6.90 -20.59
C GLN A 337 -4.78 -7.83 -19.68
N ARG A 338 -5.43 -8.83 -19.04
CA ARG A 338 -4.75 -9.84 -18.23
C ARG A 338 -3.79 -10.71 -19.05
N ARG A 339 -4.18 -11.11 -20.27
CA ARG A 339 -3.30 -11.84 -21.20
C ARG A 339 -2.08 -10.99 -21.58
N THR A 340 -2.29 -9.73 -21.95
CA THR A 340 -1.18 -8.81 -22.22
C THR A 340 -0.24 -8.65 -21.02
N ALA A 341 -0.78 -8.59 -19.81
CA ALA A 341 0.01 -8.51 -18.58
C ALA A 341 0.82 -9.79 -18.25
N LEU A 342 0.37 -10.95 -18.73
CA LEU A 342 1.13 -12.21 -18.64
C LEU A 342 2.28 -12.23 -19.64
N ASP A 343 2.03 -11.79 -20.86
CA ASP A 343 3.02 -11.81 -21.95
C ASP A 343 4.07 -10.68 -21.82
N MET A 344 3.69 -9.56 -21.19
CA MET A 344 4.54 -8.37 -21.04
C MET A 344 4.73 -8.02 -19.56
N PRO A 345 5.87 -8.38 -18.95
CA PRO A 345 6.17 -8.06 -17.55
C PRO A 345 6.04 -6.56 -17.22
N SER A 346 6.39 -5.67 -18.15
CA SER A 346 6.25 -4.21 -18.01
C SER A 346 4.79 -3.75 -17.85
N SER A 347 3.83 -4.51 -18.37
CA SER A 347 2.39 -4.21 -18.26
C SER A 347 1.75 -4.80 -17.01
N LYS A 348 2.40 -5.78 -16.36
CA LYS A 348 1.85 -6.52 -15.21
C LYS A 348 1.54 -5.60 -14.04
N LYS A 349 2.49 -4.75 -13.65
CA LYS A 349 2.32 -3.82 -12.52
C LYS A 349 1.16 -2.84 -12.76
N ASN A 350 1.06 -2.31 -13.97
CA ASN A 350 -0.05 -1.44 -14.36
C ASN A 350 -1.39 -2.18 -14.29
N PHE A 351 -1.44 -3.42 -14.77
CA PHE A 351 -2.65 -4.24 -14.71
C PHE A 351 -3.09 -4.52 -13.27
N LEU A 352 -2.17 -4.99 -12.42
CA LEU A 352 -2.44 -5.29 -11.01
C LEU A 352 -2.93 -4.05 -10.25
N THR A 353 -2.29 -2.91 -10.44
CA THR A 353 -2.70 -1.68 -9.73
C THR A 353 -3.98 -1.09 -10.32
N LYS A 354 -4.05 -0.85 -11.63
CA LYS A 354 -5.13 -0.07 -12.27
C LYS A 354 -6.39 -0.86 -12.58
N HIS A 355 -6.29 -2.17 -12.78
CA HIS A 355 -7.43 -3.03 -13.07
C HIS A 355 -7.81 -3.96 -11.91
N MET A 356 -6.86 -4.36 -11.07
CA MET A 356 -7.14 -5.27 -9.94
C MET A 356 -7.18 -4.58 -8.57
N ASN A 357 -6.80 -3.31 -8.47
CA ASN A 357 -6.57 -2.62 -7.19
C ASN A 357 -5.67 -3.41 -6.21
N ILE A 358 -4.71 -4.14 -6.77
CA ILE A 358 -3.66 -4.80 -5.99
C ILE A 358 -2.56 -3.78 -5.76
N PHE A 359 -2.29 -3.51 -4.49
CA PHE A 359 -1.18 -2.69 -4.04
C PHE A 359 0.11 -3.51 -4.23
N VAL A 360 0.86 -3.19 -5.29
CA VAL A 360 2.14 -3.83 -5.60
C VAL A 360 3.25 -2.97 -5.01
N ASP A 361 4.16 -3.58 -4.25
CA ASP A 361 5.33 -2.90 -3.70
C ASP A 361 6.51 -3.00 -4.68
N GLY A 362 7.07 -1.85 -5.09
CA GLY A 362 8.24 -1.76 -5.97
C GLY A 362 7.98 -2.05 -7.46
N ASP A 363 8.89 -1.55 -8.30
CA ASP A 363 9.10 -2.12 -9.64
C ASP A 363 9.83 -3.46 -9.46
N ASP A 364 9.18 -4.58 -9.79
CA ASP A 364 9.82 -5.90 -9.87
C ASP A 364 11.12 -5.86 -10.73
N SER A 365 11.25 -4.89 -11.64
CA SER A 365 12.42 -4.72 -12.51
C SER A 365 13.65 -4.10 -11.84
N GLU A 366 13.53 -3.44 -10.68
CA GLU A 366 14.66 -2.85 -9.95
C GLU A 366 14.92 -3.51 -8.59
N VAL A 367 14.09 -4.46 -8.13
CA VAL A 367 14.35 -5.21 -6.88
C VAL A 367 15.62 -6.04 -7.03
N TYR A 368 16.55 -5.91 -6.09
CA TYR A 368 17.80 -6.66 -6.14
C TYR A 368 17.57 -8.17 -6.03
N ILE A 369 16.91 -8.61 -4.95
CA ILE A 369 16.55 -10.01 -4.71
C ILE A 369 15.10 -10.05 -4.18
N PRO A 370 14.19 -10.78 -4.85
CA PRO A 370 12.83 -10.97 -4.35
C PRO A 370 12.82 -11.58 -2.94
N SER A 371 11.96 -11.06 -2.05
CA SER A 371 11.96 -11.46 -0.63
C SER A 371 11.60 -12.93 -0.42
N ASP A 372 10.80 -13.51 -1.29
CA ASP A 372 10.44 -14.93 -1.28
C ASP A 372 11.63 -15.83 -1.66
N GLU A 373 12.42 -15.45 -2.67
CA GLU A 373 13.65 -16.17 -3.03
C GLU A 373 14.71 -16.08 -1.92
N LEU A 374 14.87 -14.90 -1.30
CA LEU A 374 15.75 -14.76 -0.14
C LEU A 374 15.31 -15.68 1.00
N LYS A 375 14.03 -15.65 1.40
CA LYS A 375 13.52 -16.41 2.55
C LYS A 375 13.70 -17.93 2.43
N LYS A 376 13.75 -18.48 1.21
CA LYS A 376 14.06 -19.91 0.99
C LYS A 376 15.47 -20.29 1.45
N ASN A 377 16.37 -19.32 1.59
CA ASN A 377 17.75 -19.52 2.00
C ASN A 377 17.99 -19.27 3.51
N MET A 378 16.94 -19.00 4.28
CA MET A 378 17.05 -18.76 5.72
C MET A 378 17.39 -20.06 6.46
N ILE A 379 18.35 -20.00 7.37
CA ILE A 379 18.67 -21.06 8.33
C ILE A 379 18.57 -20.53 9.77
N THR A 380 18.29 -21.38 10.74
CA THR A 380 18.15 -20.96 12.15
C THR A 380 19.46 -20.99 12.91
N THR A 381 20.37 -21.89 12.56
CA THR A 381 21.65 -22.10 13.24
C THR A 381 22.73 -22.51 12.25
N TYR A 382 23.98 -22.17 12.55
CA TYR A 382 25.15 -22.63 11.81
C TYR A 382 26.32 -22.78 12.80
N ASP A 383 27.14 -23.82 12.62
CA ASP A 383 28.36 -23.99 13.40
C ASP A 383 29.51 -23.22 12.75
N TRP A 384 29.89 -22.14 13.40
CA TRP A 384 30.93 -21.23 12.96
C TRP A 384 32.34 -21.65 13.39
N THR A 385 32.46 -22.65 14.26
CA THR A 385 33.74 -23.05 14.85
C THR A 385 34.73 -23.51 13.78
N GLY A 386 35.90 -22.87 13.75
CA GLY A 386 36.98 -23.15 12.81
C GLY A 386 36.72 -22.67 11.37
N ARG A 387 35.62 -21.95 11.11
CA ARG A 387 35.32 -21.44 9.77
C ARG A 387 36.11 -20.18 9.46
N GLU A 388 36.70 -20.14 8.27
CA GLU A 388 37.28 -18.93 7.70
C GLU A 388 36.17 -17.98 7.25
N VAL A 389 36.24 -16.72 7.68
CA VAL A 389 35.23 -15.69 7.38
C VAL A 389 35.86 -14.43 6.80
N PHE A 390 35.12 -13.82 5.88
CA PHE A 390 35.36 -12.47 5.41
C PHE A 390 34.36 -11.54 6.10
N VAL A 391 34.87 -10.46 6.67
CA VAL A 391 34.05 -9.48 7.36
C VAL A 391 33.86 -8.27 6.46
N GLY A 392 32.63 -7.80 6.34
CA GLY A 392 32.30 -6.59 5.61
C GLY A 392 31.70 -5.55 6.54
N VAL A 393 32.15 -4.30 6.42
CA VAL A 393 31.71 -3.20 7.29
C VAL A 393 31.18 -2.04 6.44
N ASP A 394 30.08 -1.45 6.90
CA ASP A 394 29.46 -0.24 6.34
C ASP A 394 29.23 0.75 7.50
N LEU A 395 30.14 1.71 7.67
CA LEU A 395 30.11 2.70 8.76
C LEU A 395 29.37 3.98 8.33
N SER A 396 28.47 4.48 9.19
CA SER A 396 27.76 5.74 8.96
C SER A 396 28.48 6.97 9.54
N GLN A 397 28.16 8.18 9.03
CA GLN A 397 28.71 9.45 9.54
C GLN A 397 27.99 10.07 10.76
N THR A 398 26.69 9.82 10.93
CA THR A 398 25.87 10.64 11.85
C THR A 398 24.69 9.86 12.45
N THR A 399 23.62 9.68 11.67
CA THR A 399 22.32 9.16 12.13
C THR A 399 21.86 7.92 11.36
N ASP A 400 22.67 7.45 10.40
CA ASP A 400 22.36 6.25 9.63
C ASP A 400 22.67 4.97 10.43
N ASN A 401 22.30 3.81 9.91
CA ASN A 401 22.72 2.54 10.50
C ASN A 401 24.18 2.27 10.13
N THR A 402 24.92 1.69 11.08
CA THR A 402 26.18 1.00 10.76
C THR A 402 25.89 -0.48 10.67
N ALA A 403 26.58 -1.21 9.80
CA ALA A 403 26.41 -2.65 9.65
C ALA A 403 27.73 -3.41 9.61
N VAL A 404 27.72 -4.60 10.20
CA VAL A 404 28.80 -5.59 10.14
C VAL A 404 28.19 -6.92 9.70
N SER A 405 28.86 -7.60 8.78
CA SER A 405 28.47 -8.94 8.32
C SER A 405 29.70 -9.81 8.20
N MET A 406 29.57 -11.07 8.57
CA MET A 406 30.58 -12.08 8.28
C MET A 406 30.00 -13.11 7.31
N VAL A 407 30.82 -13.51 6.34
CA VAL A 407 30.45 -14.50 5.32
C VAL A 407 31.54 -15.56 5.24
N THR A 408 31.12 -16.83 5.23
CA THR A 408 31.99 -17.98 4.94
C THR A 408 31.49 -18.70 3.69
N TYR A 409 32.38 -19.47 3.07
CA TYR A 409 32.04 -20.39 1.99
C TYR A 409 32.28 -21.83 2.46
N ASP A 410 31.20 -22.62 2.54
CA ASP A 410 31.23 -24.02 2.91
C ASP A 410 31.54 -24.86 1.65
N HIS A 411 32.81 -25.19 1.45
CA HIS A 411 33.30 -25.95 0.30
C HIS A 411 32.64 -27.32 0.15
N ASP A 412 32.22 -27.96 1.25
CA ASP A 412 31.58 -29.29 1.21
C ASP A 412 30.16 -29.22 0.63
N LYS A 413 29.49 -28.07 0.80
CA LYS A 413 28.10 -27.85 0.35
C LYS A 413 27.98 -26.97 -0.88
N ASP A 414 29.06 -26.31 -1.29
CA ASP A 414 29.05 -25.24 -2.30
C ASP A 414 28.04 -24.13 -1.93
N GLU A 415 28.03 -23.73 -0.66
CA GLU A 415 27.11 -22.72 -0.13
C GLU A 415 27.87 -21.58 0.56
N TYR A 416 27.38 -20.35 0.39
CA TYR A 416 27.77 -19.25 1.27
C TYR A 416 26.89 -19.24 2.51
N VAL A 417 27.44 -18.85 3.65
CA VAL A 417 26.66 -18.62 4.87
C VAL A 417 27.00 -17.27 5.45
N ALA A 418 25.98 -16.44 5.66
CA ALA A 418 26.13 -15.08 6.17
C ALA A 418 25.44 -14.88 7.53
N GLN A 419 26.05 -14.02 8.36
CA GLN A 419 25.41 -13.44 9.53
C GLN A 419 25.71 -11.93 9.58
N SER A 420 24.67 -11.14 9.87
CA SER A 420 24.74 -9.68 9.84
C SER A 420 24.18 -9.07 11.11
N TRP A 421 24.70 -7.88 11.46
CA TRP A 421 24.28 -7.07 12.60
C TRP A 421 24.23 -5.60 12.21
N ALA A 422 23.28 -4.88 12.78
CA ALA A 422 23.18 -3.42 12.65
C ALA A 422 23.50 -2.72 13.98
N PHE A 423 23.95 -1.48 13.90
CA PHE A 423 24.26 -0.63 15.05
C PHE A 423 23.59 0.72 14.85
N ILE A 424 22.93 1.22 15.90
CA ILE A 424 22.27 2.53 15.90
C ILE A 424 22.57 3.31 17.19
N PRO A 425 22.50 4.67 17.17
CA PRO A 425 22.67 5.47 18.38
C PRO A 425 21.52 5.26 19.37
N GLU A 426 21.83 5.10 20.66
CA GLU A 426 20.85 4.77 21.70
C GLU A 426 19.77 5.84 21.85
N ASP A 427 20.14 7.12 21.88
CA ASP A 427 19.21 8.26 22.03
C ASP A 427 18.23 8.38 20.86
N SER A 428 18.59 7.82 19.70
CA SER A 428 17.79 7.95 18.46
C SER A 428 16.85 6.77 18.21
N ALA A 429 16.98 5.67 18.97
CA ALA A 429 16.32 4.40 18.67
C ALA A 429 14.79 4.50 18.61
N GLU A 430 14.17 5.25 19.52
CA GLU A 430 12.71 5.44 19.53
C GLU A 430 12.23 6.21 18.29
N ASN A 431 12.89 7.32 17.98
CA ASN A 431 12.54 8.12 16.81
C ASN A 431 12.80 7.34 15.50
N LYS A 432 13.92 6.63 15.40
CA LYS A 432 14.23 5.78 14.23
C LYS A 432 13.19 4.68 14.06
N SER A 433 12.73 4.05 15.15
CA SER A 433 11.70 3.01 15.07
C SER A 433 10.38 3.54 14.49
N LYS A 434 9.99 4.77 14.86
CA LYS A 434 8.79 5.44 14.35
C LYS A 434 8.93 5.84 12.88
N VAL A 435 10.05 6.48 12.53
CA VAL A 435 10.29 7.02 11.17
C VAL A 435 10.50 5.90 10.15
N GLU A 436 11.32 4.91 10.48
CA GLU A 436 11.68 3.81 9.58
C GLU A 436 10.65 2.67 9.62
N LYS A 437 9.66 2.75 10.53
CA LYS A 437 8.63 1.72 10.74
C LYS A 437 9.22 0.33 11.00
N VAL A 438 10.37 0.29 11.66
CA VAL A 438 11.08 -0.93 12.09
C VAL A 438 11.12 -0.94 13.61
N ASP A 439 10.69 -2.04 14.23
CA ASP A 439 10.81 -2.20 15.68
C ASP A 439 12.26 -2.58 16.06
N TYR A 440 13.12 -1.56 16.19
CA TYR A 440 14.53 -1.76 16.54
C TYR A 440 14.73 -2.35 17.94
N PHE A 441 13.78 -2.19 18.86
CA PHE A 441 13.85 -2.80 20.19
C PHE A 441 13.69 -4.32 20.07
N THR A 442 12.73 -4.79 19.29
CA THR A 442 12.62 -6.22 18.96
C THR A 442 13.87 -6.71 18.22
N MET A 443 14.46 -5.92 17.31
CA MET A 443 15.71 -6.32 16.65
C MET A 443 16.89 -6.45 17.64
N ARG A 444 16.96 -5.58 18.64
CA ARG A 444 17.94 -5.65 19.73
C ARG A 444 17.75 -6.90 20.59
N ASP A 445 16.52 -7.18 21.00
CA ASP A 445 16.21 -8.31 21.86
C ASP A 445 16.49 -9.66 21.18
N ASN A 446 16.40 -9.70 19.85
CA ASN A 446 16.79 -10.86 19.03
C ASN A 446 18.28 -10.88 18.66
N GLY A 447 19.07 -9.89 19.09
CA GLY A 447 20.51 -9.79 18.79
C GLY A 447 20.85 -9.42 17.35
N TYR A 448 19.90 -8.89 16.57
CA TYR A 448 20.11 -8.42 15.19
C TYR A 448 20.62 -6.97 15.13
N CYS A 449 20.36 -6.19 16.20
CA CYS A 449 20.75 -4.80 16.30
C CYS A 449 21.37 -4.49 17.67
N TYR A 450 22.36 -3.61 17.73
CA TYR A 450 22.94 -3.11 18.97
C TYR A 450 22.76 -1.60 19.06
N PHE A 451 22.37 -1.12 20.24
CA PHE A 451 22.31 0.31 20.53
C PHE A 451 23.65 0.69 21.17
N CYS A 452 24.33 1.67 20.60
CA CYS A 452 25.65 2.06 21.09
C CYS A 452 25.95 3.54 20.84
N GLY A 453 26.66 4.14 21.79
CA GLY A 453 26.87 5.58 21.83
C GLY A 453 25.57 6.33 22.13
N ASP A 454 25.66 7.66 22.18
CA ASP A 454 24.55 8.50 22.61
C ASP A 454 23.76 9.00 21.38
N LYS A 455 24.01 10.23 20.93
CA LYS A 455 23.44 10.82 19.71
C LYS A 455 24.06 10.32 18.42
N VAL A 456 25.24 9.70 18.50
CA VAL A 456 26.01 9.14 17.37
C VAL A 456 26.52 7.75 17.74
N ILE A 457 26.73 6.92 16.72
CA ILE A 457 27.23 5.55 16.90
C ILE A 457 28.65 5.58 17.48
N SER A 458 28.91 4.71 18.46
CA SER A 458 30.27 4.51 18.97
C SER A 458 31.07 3.60 18.04
N HIS A 459 31.95 4.19 17.22
CA HIS A 459 32.87 3.43 16.36
C HIS A 459 33.71 2.43 17.16
N ARG A 460 34.16 2.81 18.36
CA ARG A 460 34.91 1.93 19.27
C ARG A 460 34.13 0.67 19.66
N PHE A 461 32.80 0.79 19.83
CA PHE A 461 31.94 -0.36 20.11
C PHE A 461 31.88 -1.31 18.91
N VAL A 462 31.72 -0.77 17.69
CA VAL A 462 31.70 -1.55 16.45
C VAL A 462 33.06 -2.21 16.20
N GLU A 463 34.16 -1.50 16.44
CA GLU A 463 35.52 -2.04 16.33
C GLU A 463 35.74 -3.22 17.27
N ASN A 464 35.40 -3.07 18.55
CA ASN A 464 35.50 -4.14 19.54
C ASN A 464 34.59 -5.32 19.18
N PHE A 465 33.39 -5.05 18.65
CA PHE A 465 32.48 -6.10 18.20
C PHE A 465 33.11 -6.97 17.11
N VAL A 466 33.81 -6.37 16.14
CA VAL A 466 34.55 -7.10 15.10
C VAL A 466 35.68 -7.92 15.70
N LEU A 467 36.49 -7.34 16.60
CA LEU A 467 37.59 -8.04 17.29
C LEU A 467 37.10 -9.24 18.14
N ASP A 468 35.88 -9.14 18.68
CA ASP A 468 35.30 -10.21 19.50
C ASP A 468 34.69 -11.35 18.67
N LEU A 469 34.60 -11.25 17.33
CA LEU A 469 33.95 -12.28 16.50
C LEU A 469 34.65 -13.64 16.61
N GLU A 470 35.99 -13.68 16.53
CA GLU A 470 36.77 -14.92 16.62
C GLU A 470 36.56 -15.61 17.97
N LYS A 471 36.57 -14.83 19.06
CA LYS A 471 36.31 -15.35 20.40
C LYS A 471 34.87 -15.82 20.61
N LYS A 472 33.89 -15.10 20.05
CA LYS A 472 32.46 -15.36 20.26
C LYS A 472 31.95 -16.54 19.42
N TYR A 473 32.43 -16.67 18.18
CA TYR A 473 31.93 -17.65 17.22
C TYR A 473 32.95 -18.73 16.87
N GLY A 474 34.19 -18.62 17.33
CA GLY A 474 35.27 -19.56 17.00
C GLY A 474 35.73 -19.48 15.55
N VAL A 475 35.45 -18.37 14.85
CA VAL A 475 35.82 -18.14 13.44
C VAL A 475 37.27 -17.69 13.31
N ILE A 476 37.80 -17.73 12.09
CA ILE A 476 39.10 -17.19 11.70
C ILE A 476 38.84 -16.06 10.69
N ILE A 477 39.18 -14.82 11.02
CA ILE A 477 38.97 -13.68 10.12
C ILE A 477 40.10 -13.64 9.10
N LYS A 478 39.75 -13.79 7.81
CA LYS A 478 40.71 -13.72 6.69
C LYS A 478 40.94 -12.30 6.20
N GLY A 479 39.95 -11.43 6.37
CA GLY A 479 40.10 -10.02 6.11
C GLY A 479 38.83 -9.22 6.36
N ILE A 480 38.98 -7.91 6.39
CA ILE A 480 37.93 -6.94 6.70
C ILE A 480 37.80 -5.95 5.53
N GLY A 481 36.71 -6.04 4.78
CA GLY A 481 36.37 -5.16 3.67
C GLY A 481 35.52 -3.98 4.11
N TYR A 482 35.87 -2.77 3.69
CA TYR A 482 35.17 -1.54 4.12
C TYR A 482 35.08 -0.47 3.03
N ASP A 483 34.08 0.41 3.09
CA ASP A 483 34.09 1.66 2.31
C ASP A 483 34.99 2.70 2.98
N ARG A 484 35.83 3.38 2.18
CA ARG A 484 36.81 4.37 2.62
C ARG A 484 36.23 5.43 3.55
N TRP A 485 35.03 5.92 3.25
CA TRP A 485 34.44 7.01 4.01
C TRP A 485 34.16 6.58 5.46
N ASN A 486 34.80 7.27 6.41
CA ASN A 486 34.63 7.11 7.88
C ASN A 486 35.18 5.83 8.50
N CYS A 487 35.71 4.90 7.69
CA CYS A 487 36.26 3.64 8.18
C CYS A 487 37.78 3.61 8.25
N VAL A 488 38.49 4.66 7.79
CA VAL A 488 39.97 4.69 7.82
C VAL A 488 40.54 4.51 9.23
N ALA A 489 39.97 5.18 10.24
CA ALA A 489 40.47 5.06 11.61
C ALA A 489 40.23 3.66 12.19
N SER A 490 39.03 3.10 11.99
CA SER A 490 38.68 1.75 12.42
C SER A 490 39.49 0.68 11.68
N ALA A 491 39.73 0.86 10.37
CA ALA A 491 40.57 -0.01 9.56
C ALA A 491 42.03 -0.01 10.06
N ASN A 492 42.63 1.14 10.31
CA ASN A 492 43.98 1.20 10.87
C ASN A 492 44.07 0.47 12.21
N ARG A 493 43.05 0.60 13.07
CA ARG A 493 43.01 -0.11 14.35
C ARG A 493 42.95 -1.63 14.15
N TRP A 494 42.08 -2.14 13.27
CA TRP A 494 42.03 -3.57 13.00
C TRP A 494 43.34 -4.09 12.38
N TYR A 495 43.99 -3.28 11.54
CA TYR A 495 45.30 -3.60 10.99
C TYR A 495 46.39 -3.67 12.05
N GLU A 496 46.40 -2.74 13.02
CA GLU A 496 47.32 -2.76 14.18
C GLU A 496 47.11 -4.00 15.07
N GLU A 497 45.89 -4.53 15.15
CA GLU A 497 45.57 -5.79 15.84
C GLU A 497 45.90 -7.04 15.00
N GLY A 498 46.40 -6.87 13.78
CA GLY A 498 46.93 -7.95 12.93
C GLY A 498 45.97 -8.45 11.83
N TYR A 499 44.86 -7.77 11.56
CA TYR A 499 43.93 -8.15 10.50
C TYR A 499 44.22 -7.46 9.16
N ASP A 500 44.04 -8.17 8.06
CA ASP A 500 44.09 -7.57 6.73
C ASP A 500 42.83 -6.73 6.46
N THR A 501 43.02 -5.43 6.28
CA THR A 501 41.91 -4.49 6.02
C THR A 501 41.99 -3.95 4.61
N ILE A 502 40.92 -4.09 3.83
CA ILE A 502 40.90 -3.75 2.41
C ILE A 502 39.79 -2.75 2.09
N GLU A 503 40.18 -1.63 1.47
CA GLU A 503 39.25 -0.63 0.95
C GLU A 503 38.49 -1.18 -0.27
N ILE A 504 37.17 -1.28 -0.15
CA ILE A 504 36.24 -1.63 -1.23
C ILE A 504 35.63 -0.35 -1.80
N LYS A 505 36.13 0.05 -2.97
CA LYS A 505 35.61 1.24 -3.68
C LYS A 505 34.14 1.05 -4.01
N GLN A 506 33.29 1.98 -3.57
CA GLN A 506 31.85 1.98 -3.82
C GLN A 506 31.50 2.46 -5.25
N HIS A 507 32.09 1.79 -6.24
CA HIS A 507 31.84 2.02 -7.65
C HIS A 507 31.25 0.76 -8.29
N SER A 508 30.36 0.93 -9.26
CA SER A 508 29.65 -0.15 -9.95
C SER A 508 30.58 -1.23 -10.49
N SER A 509 31.72 -0.84 -11.07
CA SER A 509 32.71 -1.77 -11.62
C SER A 509 33.35 -2.69 -10.58
N VAL A 510 33.46 -2.26 -9.33
CA VAL A 510 34.06 -3.04 -8.24
C VAL A 510 33.01 -3.90 -7.54
N LEU A 511 31.81 -3.35 -7.35
CA LEU A 511 30.72 -4.06 -6.66
C LEU A 511 29.97 -5.04 -7.56
N HIS A 512 30.11 -4.94 -8.88
CA HIS A 512 29.35 -5.78 -9.81
C HIS A 512 29.56 -7.28 -9.65
N PRO A 513 30.80 -7.81 -9.56
CA PRO A 513 31.02 -9.24 -9.36
C PRO A 513 30.35 -9.76 -8.08
N ALA A 514 30.49 -9.04 -6.96
CA ALA A 514 29.88 -9.41 -5.68
C ALA A 514 28.34 -9.34 -5.73
N THR A 515 27.80 -8.25 -6.30
CA THR A 515 26.35 -8.04 -6.45
C THR A 515 25.74 -9.16 -7.29
N LYS A 516 26.36 -9.50 -8.42
CA LYS A 516 25.91 -10.57 -9.29
C LYS A 516 25.99 -11.94 -8.60
N LEU A 517 27.11 -12.25 -7.96
CA LEU A 517 27.33 -13.53 -7.30
C LEU A 517 26.31 -13.80 -6.18
N VAL A 518 26.09 -12.84 -5.29
CA VAL A 518 25.09 -12.99 -4.21
C VAL A 518 23.70 -13.23 -4.79
N LYS A 519 23.29 -12.45 -5.80
CA LYS A 519 22.01 -12.64 -6.48
C LYS A 519 21.87 -14.03 -7.08
N GLU A 520 22.87 -14.48 -7.83
CA GLU A 520 22.87 -15.81 -8.45
C GLU A 520 22.81 -16.93 -7.41
N ARG A 521 23.59 -16.82 -6.33
CA ARG A 521 23.64 -17.85 -5.29
C ARG A 521 22.34 -17.91 -4.49
N VAL A 522 21.71 -16.78 -4.17
CA VAL A 522 20.37 -16.76 -3.55
C VAL A 522 19.33 -17.41 -4.46
N LEU A 523 19.28 -17.04 -5.73
CA LEU A 523 18.32 -17.61 -6.69
C LEU A 523 18.51 -19.12 -6.92
N LYS A 524 19.76 -19.61 -6.79
CA LYS A 524 20.09 -21.04 -6.83
C LYS A 524 19.86 -21.77 -5.50
N GLY A 525 19.51 -21.06 -4.43
CA GLY A 525 19.34 -21.67 -3.10
C GLY A 525 20.65 -21.97 -2.35
N SER A 526 21.77 -21.38 -2.76
CA SER A 526 23.14 -21.66 -2.27
C SER A 526 23.81 -20.46 -1.56
N PHE A 527 23.03 -19.48 -1.11
CA PHE A 527 23.50 -18.39 -0.24
C PHE A 527 22.62 -18.35 1.00
N LYS A 528 23.05 -19.03 2.07
CA LYS A 528 22.32 -19.10 3.34
C LYS A 528 22.58 -17.86 4.19
N TYR A 529 21.62 -17.53 5.03
CA TYR A 529 21.81 -16.56 6.11
C TYR A 529 21.10 -17.01 7.38
N LEU A 530 21.68 -16.71 8.54
CA LEU A 530 21.00 -16.94 9.80
C LEU A 530 19.79 -16.01 9.91
N GLN A 531 18.66 -16.56 10.39
CA GLN A 531 17.42 -15.84 10.57
C GLN A 531 17.68 -14.46 11.18
N ASN A 532 17.35 -13.42 10.40
CA ASN A 532 17.53 -12.04 10.79
C ASN A 532 16.48 -11.19 10.09
N ARG A 533 15.44 -10.80 10.84
CA ARG A 533 14.31 -10.04 10.28
C ARG A 533 14.74 -8.66 9.78
N LEU A 534 15.74 -8.06 10.40
CA LEU A 534 16.27 -6.77 9.96
C LEU A 534 17.01 -6.91 8.62
N LEU A 535 17.75 -8.00 8.43
CA LEU A 535 18.43 -8.30 7.16
C LEU A 535 17.42 -8.51 6.03
N GLU A 536 16.34 -9.24 6.29
CA GLU A 536 15.25 -9.41 5.31
C GLU A 536 14.64 -8.07 4.88
N ILE A 537 14.44 -7.15 5.83
CA ILE A 537 13.95 -5.79 5.54
C ILE A 537 14.94 -5.03 4.66
N ASN A 538 16.24 -5.15 4.95
CA ASN A 538 17.29 -4.50 4.18
C ASN A 538 17.33 -5.02 2.73
N PHE A 539 17.20 -6.33 2.52
CA PHE A 539 17.09 -6.91 1.17
C PHE A 539 15.80 -6.48 0.46
N SER A 540 14.65 -6.39 1.14
CA SER A 540 13.41 -5.91 0.51
C SER A 540 13.49 -4.45 0.05
N ASN A 541 14.30 -3.64 0.75
CA ASN A 541 14.55 -2.25 0.39
C ASN A 541 15.53 -2.09 -0.77
N ALA A 542 16.41 -3.06 -1.00
CA ALA A 542 17.51 -2.96 -1.94
C ALA A 542 17.04 -2.85 -3.40
N ARG A 543 17.60 -1.86 -4.12
CA ARG A 543 17.38 -1.68 -5.55
C ARG A 543 18.68 -1.84 -6.33
N GLU A 544 18.64 -2.71 -7.34
CA GLU A 544 19.73 -2.96 -8.28
C GLU A 544 19.61 -2.01 -9.47
N VAL A 545 20.70 -1.34 -9.80
CA VAL A 545 20.77 -0.43 -10.94
C VAL A 545 21.94 -0.81 -11.85
N LYS A 546 21.85 -0.42 -13.12
CA LYS A 546 22.93 -0.56 -14.10
C LYS A 546 23.63 0.77 -14.34
N ASP A 547 24.96 0.75 -14.43
CA ASP A 547 25.73 1.88 -14.95
C ASP A 547 25.71 1.91 -16.50
N SER A 548 26.43 2.87 -17.09
CA SER A 548 26.55 2.99 -18.56
C SER A 548 27.21 1.80 -19.23
N ASN A 549 27.99 1.01 -18.48
CA ASN A 549 28.69 -0.18 -18.94
C ASN A 549 27.91 -1.47 -18.60
N LEU A 550 26.64 -1.34 -18.19
CA LEU A 550 25.75 -2.43 -17.76
C LEU A 550 26.21 -3.19 -16.51
N ASN A 551 27.17 -2.66 -15.75
CA ASN A 551 27.53 -3.20 -14.44
C ASN A 551 26.37 -2.98 -13.47
N THR A 552 25.94 -4.03 -12.80
CA THR A 552 24.90 -3.97 -11.79
C THR A 552 25.45 -3.79 -10.39
N TYR A 553 24.80 -2.96 -9.57
CA TYR A 553 25.14 -2.78 -8.15
C TYR A 553 23.91 -2.34 -7.37
N VAL A 554 23.93 -2.53 -6.05
CA VAL A 554 22.88 -2.01 -5.15
C VAL A 554 23.10 -0.52 -4.93
N ASN A 555 22.09 0.30 -5.23
CA ASN A 555 22.18 1.74 -5.09
C ASN A 555 21.41 2.23 -3.85
N LYS A 556 22.13 2.73 -2.84
CA LYS A 556 21.54 3.25 -1.59
C LYS A 556 20.47 4.34 -1.84
N LYS A 557 20.69 5.26 -2.79
CA LYS A 557 19.77 6.39 -3.06
C LYS A 557 18.49 5.98 -3.77
N LYS A 558 18.55 4.96 -4.64
CA LYS A 558 17.36 4.41 -5.31
C LYS A 558 16.58 3.43 -4.43
N SER A 559 17.20 2.91 -3.38
CA SER A 559 16.57 1.95 -2.47
C SER A 559 15.45 2.59 -1.65
N THR A 560 14.43 1.81 -1.29
CA THR A 560 13.21 2.33 -0.64
C THR A 560 13.31 2.43 0.88
N GLY A 561 14.49 2.16 1.44
CA GLY A 561 14.78 2.18 2.87
C GLY A 561 16.23 1.84 3.16
N LYS A 562 16.53 1.43 4.40
CA LYS A 562 17.89 1.05 4.82
C LYS A 562 18.34 -0.25 4.15
N VAL A 563 19.61 -0.28 3.75
CA VAL A 563 20.24 -1.39 3.02
C VAL A 563 21.65 -1.70 3.54
N ASP A 564 22.04 -1.14 4.67
CA ASP A 564 23.42 -1.11 5.15
C ASP A 564 23.97 -2.52 5.41
N MET A 565 23.13 -3.45 5.89
CA MET A 565 23.55 -4.86 6.01
C MET A 565 23.74 -5.56 4.66
N VAL A 566 22.98 -5.17 3.62
CA VAL A 566 23.20 -5.71 2.26
C VAL A 566 24.55 -5.21 1.74
N ILE A 567 24.86 -3.92 1.94
CA ILE A 567 26.14 -3.34 1.53
C ILE A 567 27.31 -3.96 2.29
N SER A 568 27.15 -4.19 3.59
CA SER A 568 28.12 -4.90 4.42
C SER A 568 28.37 -6.34 3.92
N ILE A 569 27.32 -7.09 3.54
CA ILE A 569 27.50 -8.40 2.87
C ILE A 569 28.26 -8.25 1.54
N LEU A 570 27.91 -7.27 0.72
CA LEU A 570 28.58 -7.05 -0.57
C LEU A 570 30.06 -6.68 -0.42
N ASN A 571 30.43 -5.96 0.65
CA ASN A 571 31.84 -5.68 0.97
C ASN A 571 32.59 -6.97 1.34
N ALA A 572 32.00 -7.85 2.16
CA ALA A 572 32.59 -9.15 2.49
C ALA A 572 32.75 -10.04 1.24
N MET A 573 31.73 -10.06 0.37
CA MET A 573 31.73 -10.85 -0.86
C MET A 573 32.69 -10.30 -1.92
N ALA A 574 32.86 -8.97 -1.99
CA ALA A 574 33.86 -8.35 -2.86
C ALA A 574 35.28 -8.74 -2.42
N LEU A 575 35.50 -8.82 -1.11
CA LEU A 575 36.76 -9.28 -0.55
C LEU A 575 37.03 -10.76 -0.86
N TRP A 576 36.03 -11.63 -0.65
CA TRP A 576 36.13 -13.06 -1.01
C TRP A 576 36.46 -13.26 -2.49
N ASN A 577 35.78 -12.53 -3.39
CA ASN A 577 36.04 -12.60 -4.84
C ASN A 577 37.49 -12.25 -5.17
N LYS A 578 38.02 -11.21 -4.53
CA LYS A 578 39.39 -10.77 -4.74
C LYS A 578 40.40 -11.84 -4.30
N GLU A 579 40.20 -12.47 -3.14
CA GLU A 579 41.08 -13.56 -2.68
C GLU A 579 41.05 -14.75 -3.63
N VAL A 580 39.88 -15.11 -4.17
CA VAL A 580 39.77 -16.19 -5.17
C VAL A 580 40.52 -15.84 -6.47
N GLU A 581 40.41 -14.59 -6.95
CA GLU A 581 41.15 -14.13 -8.12
C GLU A 581 42.68 -14.14 -7.90
N GLU A 582 43.14 -13.68 -6.73
CA GLU A 582 44.56 -13.70 -6.35
C GLU A 582 45.10 -15.13 -6.22
N ASN A 583 44.35 -16.03 -5.59
CA ASN A 583 44.70 -17.45 -5.48
C ASN A 583 44.71 -18.15 -6.85
N LEU A 584 43.79 -17.83 -7.75
CA LEU A 584 43.83 -18.33 -9.13
C LEU A 584 45.12 -17.86 -9.83
N THR A 585 45.46 -16.58 -9.70
CA THR A 585 46.67 -15.98 -10.31
C THR A 585 47.95 -16.62 -9.77
N SER A 586 48.05 -16.80 -8.44
CA SER A 586 49.19 -17.47 -7.79
C SER A 586 49.34 -18.93 -8.24
N ASN A 587 48.24 -19.68 -8.41
CA ASN A 587 48.28 -21.04 -8.95
C ASN A 587 48.73 -21.11 -10.43
N PHE A 588 48.50 -20.05 -11.23
CA PHE A 588 49.05 -19.97 -12.59
C PHE A 588 50.54 -19.64 -12.58
N GLU A 589 50.99 -18.73 -11.70
CA GLU A 589 52.41 -18.41 -11.52
C GLU A 589 53.22 -19.60 -10.99
N GLU A 590 52.69 -20.40 -10.05
CA GLU A 590 53.32 -21.64 -9.58
C GLU A 590 53.42 -22.72 -10.68
N ARG A 591 52.49 -22.73 -11.64
CA ARG A 591 52.50 -23.68 -12.77
C ARG A 591 53.45 -23.26 -13.90
N GLU A 592 53.84 -22.00 -13.98
CA GLU A 592 54.87 -21.51 -14.92
C GLU A 592 56.31 -21.60 -14.36
N LEU A 593 56.49 -21.98 -13.09
CA LEU A 593 57.79 -22.13 -12.42
C LEU A 593 58.45 -23.52 -12.56
N ILE A 594 58.03 -24.34 -13.53
CA ILE A 594 58.77 -25.55 -13.95
C ILE A 594 59.19 -25.38 -15.42
N ILE A 595 60.26 -24.61 -15.63
CA ILE A 595 61.17 -24.81 -16.75
C ILE A 595 62.59 -24.75 -16.19
N LEU A 596 63.18 -25.93 -15.95
CA LEU A 596 64.62 -26.13 -15.79
C LEU A 596 65.30 -26.11 -17.15
#